data_AF-A0A6J2III4-F1
#
_entry.id   AF-A0A6J2III4-F1
#
_cell.length_a   1.000
_cell.length_b   1.000
_cell.length_c   1.000
_cell.angle_alpha   90.00
_cell.angle_beta   90.00
_cell.angle_gamma   90.00
#
_symmetry.space_group_name_H-M   'P 1'
#
loop_
_entity.id
_entity.type
_entity.pdbx_description
1 polymer ?
#
loop_
_entity_poly.entity_id
_entity_poly.type
_entity_poly.pdbx_seq_one_letter_code
_entity_poly.pdbx_strand_id
1 'polypeptide(L)'
;MEDSEEHHFSSVEEETRYWKDLAMKYKECAENTQEELREFQEGSREYEAELEAQLQQTESRNRDLLSENNRLRMELESVKEKIEMQHSEGYRQISALEDDLAQTKAIKDQLQKYIRELEQENDDLERAKRATIMSLEDFEQRLNQAIERNAFLESELDEKENLLESVQRLKDEARDLRQELAVQQKQEKPKTPMRATLEAERTDTAVQASLSVPSTPSLRRTPISIPTPATFRRGLEDSYGATPLTPAARISALNIVGDLLRKVGALESKLASCRNFVYDQSPNRTSVSMYMNRDVLETRLSPHPPLCDTGLAKRLEFGTRPSNIPGPMSHPSQSVVKMLL
;
A
#
# COMPACT_ATOMS: atom_id res chain seq x y z
N MET A 1 -11.10 -66.22 -90.45
CA MET A 1 -11.08 -66.71 -91.84
C MET A 1 -9.99 -67.74 -91.87
N GLU A 2 -10.37 -68.97 -91.58
CA GLU A 2 -9.51 -70.15 -91.49
C GLU A 2 -10.12 -71.22 -92.40
N ASP A 3 -9.32 -72.22 -92.75
CA ASP A 3 -9.53 -73.01 -93.95
C ASP A 3 -10.81 -73.85 -93.94
N SER A 4 -11.48 -73.87 -95.09
CA SER A 4 -12.47 -74.88 -95.40
C SER A 4 -11.73 -76.15 -95.83
N GLU A 5 -11.18 -76.87 -94.86
CA GLU A 5 -10.60 -78.20 -95.12
C GLU A 5 -11.69 -79.12 -95.69
N GLU A 6 -11.51 -79.59 -96.93
CA GLU A 6 -12.40 -80.59 -97.55
C GLU A 6 -12.16 -81.96 -96.90
N HIS A 7 -12.74 -82.16 -95.71
CA HIS A 7 -12.67 -83.42 -94.98
C HIS A 7 -13.35 -84.55 -95.79
N HIS A 8 -12.53 -85.47 -96.32
CA HIS A 8 -13.01 -86.61 -97.09
C HIS A 8 -13.10 -87.85 -96.19
N PHE A 9 -14.32 -88.31 -95.90
CA PHE A 9 -14.58 -89.35 -94.90
C PHE A 9 -14.65 -90.77 -95.50
N SER A 10 -14.16 -91.76 -94.77
CA SER A 10 -14.11 -93.17 -95.21
C SER A 10 -15.47 -93.88 -95.09
N SER A 11 -16.34 -93.42 -94.19
CA SER A 11 -17.74 -93.85 -94.08
C SER A 11 -18.62 -92.77 -93.44
N VAL A 12 -19.94 -92.91 -93.58
CA VAL A 12 -20.93 -91.99 -92.99
C VAL A 12 -20.82 -91.93 -91.45
N GLU A 13 -20.44 -93.03 -90.80
CA GLU A 13 -20.17 -93.08 -89.36
C GLU A 13 -18.92 -92.29 -88.96
N GLU A 14 -17.96 -92.09 -89.86
CA GLU A 14 -16.76 -91.26 -89.63
C GLU A 14 -17.10 -89.78 -89.79
N GLU A 15 -17.83 -89.41 -90.85
CA GLU A 15 -18.39 -88.06 -91.03
C GLU A 15 -19.27 -87.65 -89.84
N THR A 16 -20.18 -88.54 -89.42
CA THR A 16 -21.10 -88.31 -88.30
C THR A 16 -20.34 -88.16 -86.97
N ARG A 17 -19.21 -88.85 -86.79
CA ARG A 17 -18.32 -88.64 -85.63
C ARG A 17 -17.62 -87.29 -85.70
N TYR A 18 -17.02 -86.95 -86.84
CA TYR A 18 -16.30 -85.69 -87.01
C TYR A 18 -17.20 -84.47 -86.72
N TRP A 19 -18.37 -84.38 -87.36
CA TRP A 19 -19.28 -83.25 -87.14
C TRP A 19 -19.84 -83.21 -85.71
N LYS A 20 -20.03 -84.37 -85.07
CA LYS A 20 -20.44 -84.44 -83.67
C LYS A 20 -19.33 -83.95 -82.73
N ASP A 21 -18.08 -84.38 -82.94
CA ASP A 21 -16.95 -83.98 -82.12
C ASP A 21 -16.60 -82.49 -82.32
N LEU A 22 -16.77 -81.97 -83.54
CA LEU A 22 -16.65 -80.54 -83.85
C LEU A 22 -17.77 -79.71 -83.20
N ALA A 23 -19.02 -80.19 -83.23
CA ALA A 23 -20.13 -79.55 -82.53
C ALA A 23 -19.95 -79.59 -81.00
N MET A 24 -19.39 -80.66 -80.44
CA MET A 24 -19.02 -80.75 -79.02
C MET A 24 -17.94 -79.71 -78.67
N LYS A 25 -16.87 -79.58 -79.48
CA LYS A 25 -15.82 -78.55 -79.28
C LYS A 25 -16.37 -77.12 -79.34
N TYR A 26 -17.25 -76.82 -80.31
CA TYR A 26 -17.87 -75.49 -80.38
C TYR A 26 -18.82 -75.23 -79.21
N LYS A 27 -19.53 -76.26 -78.72
CA LYS A 27 -20.35 -76.16 -77.50
C LYS A 27 -19.48 -75.87 -76.27
N GLU A 28 -18.40 -76.64 -76.08
CA GLU A 28 -17.42 -76.45 -75.00
C GLU A 28 -16.79 -75.05 -75.03
N CYS A 29 -16.40 -74.57 -76.22
CA CYS A 29 -15.87 -73.21 -76.39
C CYS A 29 -16.92 -72.12 -76.08
N ALA A 30 -18.18 -72.32 -76.45
CA ALA A 30 -19.28 -71.41 -76.11
C ALA A 30 -19.64 -71.43 -74.61
N GLU A 31 -19.55 -72.58 -73.95
CA GLU A 31 -19.76 -72.72 -72.51
C GLU A 31 -18.62 -72.08 -71.71
N ASN A 32 -17.36 -72.31 -72.11
CA ASN A 32 -16.19 -71.69 -71.49
C ASN A 32 -16.21 -70.16 -71.63
N THR A 33 -16.49 -69.63 -72.83
CA THR A 33 -16.57 -68.17 -73.04
C THR A 33 -17.80 -67.53 -72.34
N GLN A 34 -18.87 -68.30 -72.12
CA GLN A 34 -19.99 -67.87 -71.26
C GLN A 34 -19.61 -67.87 -69.77
N GLU A 35 -18.74 -68.77 -69.32
CA GLU A 35 -18.21 -68.84 -67.96
C GLU A 35 -17.22 -67.70 -67.69
N GLU A 36 -16.23 -67.47 -68.57
CA GLU A 36 -15.30 -66.34 -68.54
C GLU A 36 -16.04 -64.99 -68.45
N LEU A 37 -17.10 -64.81 -69.26
CA LEU A 37 -17.94 -63.61 -69.23
C LEU A 37 -18.71 -63.47 -67.90
N ARG A 38 -19.12 -64.57 -67.27
CA ARG A 38 -19.79 -64.56 -65.97
C ARG A 38 -18.82 -64.18 -64.86
N GLU A 39 -17.64 -64.80 -64.83
CA GLU A 39 -16.56 -64.48 -63.88
C GLU A 39 -16.16 -63.01 -63.99
N PHE A 40 -16.00 -62.48 -65.20
CA PHE A 40 -15.72 -61.06 -65.41
C PHE A 40 -16.85 -60.15 -64.90
N GLN A 41 -18.12 -60.50 -65.14
CA GLN A 41 -19.27 -59.74 -64.63
C GLN A 41 -19.40 -59.82 -63.11
N GLU A 42 -19.04 -60.94 -62.49
CA GLU A 42 -19.05 -61.11 -61.03
C GLU A 42 -17.89 -60.31 -60.39
N GLY A 43 -16.66 -60.45 -60.90
CA GLY A 43 -15.50 -59.68 -60.45
C GLY A 43 -15.65 -58.15 -60.63
N SER A 44 -16.30 -57.69 -61.71
CA SER A 44 -16.60 -56.25 -61.88
C SER A 44 -17.53 -55.76 -60.77
N ARG A 45 -18.59 -56.50 -60.44
CA ARG A 45 -19.55 -56.15 -59.38
C ARG A 45 -18.94 -56.21 -57.98
N GLU A 46 -18.05 -57.17 -57.72
CA GLU A 46 -17.30 -57.22 -56.47
C GLU A 46 -16.36 -56.00 -56.34
N TYR A 47 -15.63 -55.65 -57.40
CA TYR A 47 -14.74 -54.49 -57.43
C TYR A 47 -15.51 -53.15 -57.32
N GLU A 48 -16.65 -53.02 -57.98
CA GLU A 48 -17.57 -51.89 -57.84
C GLU A 48 -18.04 -51.74 -56.38
N ALA A 49 -18.42 -52.85 -55.72
CA ALA A 49 -18.81 -52.84 -54.31
C ALA A 49 -17.65 -52.50 -53.35
N GLU A 50 -16.42 -52.92 -53.64
CA GLU A 50 -15.23 -52.50 -52.89
C GLU A 50 -14.96 -50.99 -53.02
N LEU A 51 -15.14 -50.42 -54.22
CA LEU A 51 -14.99 -48.98 -54.45
C LEU A 51 -16.11 -48.18 -53.76
N GLU A 52 -17.36 -48.64 -53.82
CA GLU A 52 -18.47 -48.03 -53.08
C GLU A 52 -18.24 -48.05 -51.56
N ALA A 53 -17.75 -49.16 -51.01
CA ALA A 53 -17.43 -49.27 -49.59
C ALA A 53 -16.30 -48.30 -49.17
N GLN A 54 -15.26 -48.17 -49.99
CA GLN A 54 -14.18 -47.19 -49.76
C GLN A 54 -14.67 -45.74 -49.85
N LEU A 55 -15.56 -45.44 -50.80
CA LEU A 55 -16.20 -44.14 -50.93
C LEU A 55 -17.06 -43.81 -49.70
N GLN A 56 -17.95 -44.71 -49.29
CA GLN A 56 -18.80 -44.54 -48.11
C GLN A 56 -17.99 -44.35 -46.82
N GLN A 57 -16.90 -45.11 -46.63
CA GLN A 57 -15.99 -44.94 -45.50
C GLN A 57 -15.33 -43.55 -45.52
N THR A 58 -14.91 -43.09 -46.70
CA THR A 58 -14.27 -41.78 -46.89
C THR A 58 -15.25 -40.63 -46.68
N GLU A 59 -16.51 -40.77 -47.13
CA GLU A 59 -17.58 -39.80 -46.88
C GLU A 59 -17.96 -39.73 -45.41
N SER A 60 -18.08 -40.87 -44.71
CA SER A 60 -18.33 -40.87 -43.27
C SER A 60 -17.21 -40.17 -42.52
N ARG A 61 -15.95 -40.54 -42.81
CA ARG A 61 -14.78 -39.89 -42.20
C ARG A 61 -14.76 -38.38 -42.43
N ASN A 62 -15.14 -37.90 -43.62
CA ASN A 62 -15.27 -36.48 -43.90
C ASN A 62 -16.41 -35.83 -43.10
N ARG A 63 -17.58 -36.48 -43.01
CA ARG A 63 -18.73 -36.01 -42.20
C ARG A 63 -18.35 -35.88 -40.72
N ASP A 64 -17.65 -36.87 -40.18
CA ASP A 64 -17.18 -36.91 -38.80
C ASP A 64 -16.17 -35.77 -38.55
N LEU A 65 -15.14 -35.64 -39.41
CA LEU A 65 -14.15 -34.56 -39.35
C LEU A 65 -14.77 -33.15 -39.48
N LEU A 66 -15.81 -32.98 -40.31
CA LEU A 66 -16.53 -31.72 -40.45
C LEU A 66 -17.34 -31.37 -39.19
N SER A 67 -17.99 -32.36 -38.57
CA SER A 67 -18.73 -32.16 -37.31
C SER A 67 -17.78 -31.77 -36.17
N GLU A 68 -16.64 -32.45 -36.06
CA GLU A 68 -15.59 -32.15 -35.09
C GLU A 68 -14.95 -30.78 -35.34
N ASN A 69 -14.68 -30.42 -36.60
CA ASN A 69 -14.14 -29.10 -36.93
C ASN A 69 -15.12 -27.97 -36.57
N ASN A 70 -16.43 -28.19 -36.74
CA ASN A 70 -17.46 -27.24 -36.31
C ASN A 70 -17.55 -27.15 -34.77
N ARG A 71 -17.49 -28.27 -34.05
CA ARG A 71 -17.43 -28.29 -32.57
C ARG A 71 -16.24 -27.49 -32.06
N LEU A 72 -15.04 -27.75 -32.58
CA LEU A 72 -13.80 -27.07 -32.20
C LEU A 72 -13.83 -25.56 -32.54
N ARG A 73 -14.49 -25.14 -33.63
CA ARG A 73 -14.73 -23.72 -33.92
C ARG A 73 -15.64 -23.06 -32.88
N MET A 74 -16.73 -23.70 -32.48
CA MET A 74 -17.64 -23.16 -31.45
C MET A 74 -16.98 -23.07 -30.08
N GLU A 75 -16.16 -24.07 -29.71
CA GLU A 75 -15.38 -24.06 -28.47
C GLU A 75 -14.31 -22.96 -28.48
N LEU A 76 -13.60 -22.79 -29.59
CA LEU A 76 -12.61 -21.72 -29.79
C LEU A 76 -13.25 -20.33 -29.68
N GLU A 77 -14.43 -20.11 -30.28
CA GLU A 77 -15.13 -18.83 -30.20
C GLU A 77 -15.66 -18.55 -28.79
N SER A 78 -16.24 -19.56 -28.12
CA SER A 78 -16.68 -19.42 -26.73
C SER A 78 -15.53 -19.18 -25.74
N VAL A 79 -14.31 -19.67 -26.04
CA VAL A 79 -13.10 -19.36 -25.26
C VAL A 79 -12.64 -17.93 -25.50
N LYS A 80 -12.66 -17.42 -26.75
CA LYS A 80 -12.38 -16.00 -27.02
C LYS A 80 -13.36 -15.08 -26.29
N GLU A 81 -14.66 -15.33 -26.41
CA GLU A 81 -15.70 -14.52 -25.78
C GLU A 81 -15.50 -14.43 -24.26
N LYS A 82 -15.16 -15.56 -23.61
CA LYS A 82 -14.82 -15.60 -22.18
C LYS A 82 -13.58 -14.77 -21.86
N ILE A 83 -12.52 -14.87 -22.66
CA ILE A 83 -11.28 -14.09 -22.48
C ILE A 83 -11.55 -12.58 -22.67
N GLU A 84 -12.30 -12.19 -23.69
CA GLU A 84 -12.65 -10.79 -23.96
C GLU A 84 -13.56 -10.21 -22.86
N MET A 85 -14.55 -10.98 -22.41
CA MET A 85 -15.40 -10.62 -21.28
C MET A 85 -14.56 -10.43 -20.00
N GLN A 86 -13.70 -11.40 -19.65
CA GLN A 86 -12.82 -11.31 -18.47
C GLN A 86 -11.83 -10.15 -18.58
N HIS A 87 -11.28 -9.88 -19.76
CA HIS A 87 -10.41 -8.72 -19.99
C HIS A 87 -11.17 -7.40 -19.83
N SER A 88 -12.40 -7.30 -20.35
CA SER A 88 -13.26 -6.13 -20.18
C SER A 88 -13.65 -5.88 -18.72
N GLU A 89 -13.80 -6.95 -17.93
CA GLU A 89 -14.15 -6.87 -16.52
C GLU A 89 -12.93 -6.49 -15.68
N GLY A 90 -11.79 -7.16 -15.89
CA GLY A 90 -10.52 -6.83 -15.25
C GLY A 90 -10.08 -5.39 -15.53
N TYR A 91 -10.25 -4.90 -16.76
CA TYR A 91 -9.96 -3.50 -17.10
C TYR A 91 -10.85 -2.51 -16.33
N ARG A 92 -12.16 -2.80 -16.20
CA ARG A 92 -13.10 -1.99 -15.40
C ARG A 92 -12.76 -2.03 -13.91
N GLN A 93 -12.38 -3.20 -13.37
CA GLN A 93 -11.95 -3.35 -11.98
C GLN A 93 -10.65 -2.57 -11.70
N ILE A 94 -9.68 -2.62 -12.62
CA ILE A 94 -8.41 -1.86 -12.51
C ILE A 94 -8.70 -0.36 -12.52
N SER A 95 -9.45 0.15 -13.50
CA SER A 95 -9.79 1.58 -13.59
C SER A 95 -10.48 2.10 -12.31
N ALA A 96 -11.43 1.34 -11.76
CA ALA A 96 -12.10 1.72 -10.51
C ALA A 96 -11.14 1.76 -9.31
N LEU A 97 -10.21 0.79 -9.21
CA LEU A 97 -9.18 0.78 -8.16
C LEU A 97 -8.14 1.89 -8.34
N GLU A 98 -7.86 2.32 -9.57
CA GLU A 98 -7.00 3.47 -9.86
C GLU A 98 -7.67 4.80 -9.45
N ASP A 99 -8.97 4.96 -9.72
CA ASP A 99 -9.78 6.09 -9.27
C ASP A 99 -9.91 6.16 -7.74
N ASP A 100 -10.23 5.04 -7.07
CA ASP A 100 -10.30 4.95 -5.61
C ASP A 100 -8.93 5.26 -4.96
N LEU A 101 -7.84 4.80 -5.56
CA LEU A 101 -6.47 5.09 -5.12
C LEU A 101 -6.11 6.57 -5.30
N ALA A 102 -6.56 7.20 -6.39
CA ALA A 102 -6.38 8.64 -6.63
C ALA A 102 -7.19 9.47 -5.63
N GLN A 103 -8.45 9.12 -5.40
CA GLN A 103 -9.32 9.76 -4.40
C GLN A 103 -8.72 9.63 -2.99
N THR A 104 -8.27 8.43 -2.61
CA THR A 104 -7.66 8.18 -1.29
C THR A 104 -6.39 9.02 -1.08
N LYS A 105 -5.54 9.18 -2.11
CA LYS A 105 -4.38 10.07 -2.06
C LYS A 105 -4.80 11.53 -1.90
N ALA A 106 -5.78 12.01 -2.67
CA ALA A 106 -6.27 13.38 -2.57
C ALA A 106 -6.85 13.70 -1.17
N ILE A 107 -7.65 12.80 -0.60
CA ILE A 107 -8.20 12.93 0.77
C ILE A 107 -7.07 12.96 1.81
N LYS A 108 -6.09 12.05 1.70
CA LYS A 108 -4.92 12.04 2.59
C LYS A 108 -4.15 13.35 2.53
N ASP A 109 -3.89 13.89 1.34
CA ASP A 109 -3.09 15.10 1.18
C ASP A 109 -3.87 16.36 1.63
N GLN A 110 -5.21 16.38 1.48
CA GLN A 110 -6.10 17.37 2.11
C GLN A 110 -6.05 17.30 3.64
N LEU A 111 -6.13 16.10 4.23
CA LEU A 111 -6.01 15.92 5.68
C LEU A 111 -4.63 16.35 6.19
N GLN A 112 -3.54 16.07 5.45
CA GLN A 112 -2.20 16.56 5.79
C GLN A 112 -2.08 18.10 5.70
N LYS A 113 -2.82 18.76 4.82
CA LYS A 113 -2.90 20.21 4.78
C LYS A 113 -3.66 20.74 6.01
N TYR A 114 -4.83 20.17 6.31
CA TYR A 114 -5.66 20.56 7.45
C TYR A 114 -4.97 20.36 8.81
N ILE A 115 -4.17 19.30 8.98
CA ILE A 115 -3.36 19.09 10.19
C ILE A 115 -2.38 20.26 10.41
N ARG A 116 -1.70 20.73 9.35
CA ARG A 116 -0.77 21.87 9.45
C ARG A 116 -1.48 23.18 9.75
N GLU A 117 -2.72 23.34 9.28
CA GLU A 117 -3.56 24.50 9.56
C GLU A 117 -3.98 24.51 11.04
N LEU A 118 -4.39 23.37 11.60
CA LEU A 118 -4.67 23.21 13.03
C LEU A 118 -3.42 23.36 13.92
N GLU A 119 -2.26 22.88 13.47
CA GLU A 119 -0.97 23.08 14.14
C GLU A 119 -0.63 24.58 14.24
N GLN A 120 -0.82 25.33 13.15
CA GLN A 120 -0.61 26.79 13.14
C GLN A 120 -1.64 27.54 14.02
N GLU A 121 -2.93 27.21 13.92
CA GLU A 121 -3.96 27.84 14.77
C GLU A 121 -3.70 27.61 16.27
N ASN A 122 -3.17 26.44 16.64
CA ASN A 122 -2.78 26.15 18.01
C ASN A 122 -1.54 26.93 18.47
N ASP A 123 -0.52 27.07 17.61
CA ASP A 123 0.66 27.92 17.89
C ASP A 123 0.27 29.41 18.06
N ASP A 124 -0.68 29.89 17.25
CA ASP A 124 -1.21 31.25 17.33
C ASP A 124 -2.07 31.45 18.60
N LEU A 125 -2.89 30.45 18.97
CA LEU A 125 -3.65 30.43 20.23
C LEU A 125 -2.74 30.39 21.47
N GLU A 126 -1.67 29.60 21.44
CA GLU A 126 -0.65 29.61 22.50
C GLU A 126 0.04 30.97 22.62
N ARG A 127 0.36 31.62 21.50
CA ARG A 127 0.95 32.97 21.51
C ARG A 127 -0.02 34.00 22.10
N ALA A 128 -1.29 33.95 21.73
CA ALA A 128 -2.34 34.79 22.30
C ALA A 128 -2.48 34.56 23.82
N LYS A 129 -2.53 33.29 24.26
CA LYS A 129 -2.57 32.93 25.68
C LYS A 129 -1.39 33.51 26.47
N ARG A 130 -0.16 33.39 25.95
CA ARG A 130 1.05 33.94 26.59
C ARG A 130 1.01 35.47 26.68
N ALA A 131 0.52 36.16 25.64
CA ALA A 131 0.33 37.61 25.66
C ALA A 131 -0.72 38.05 26.69
N THR A 132 -1.84 37.34 26.79
CA THR A 132 -2.89 37.62 27.80
C THR A 132 -2.37 37.42 29.22
N ILE A 133 -1.63 36.35 29.49
CA ILE A 133 -1.01 36.11 30.82
C ILE A 133 -0.07 37.27 31.18
N MET A 134 0.85 37.64 30.30
CA MET A 134 1.78 38.76 30.52
C MET A 134 1.07 40.11 30.76
N SER A 135 -0.09 40.33 30.12
CA SER A 135 -0.91 41.53 30.34
C SER A 135 -1.70 41.51 31.64
N LEU A 136 -1.99 40.32 32.20
CA LEU A 136 -2.56 40.17 33.55
C LEU A 136 -1.46 40.39 34.60
N GLU A 137 -0.27 39.82 34.42
CA GLU A 137 0.89 39.99 35.31
C GLU A 137 1.30 41.47 35.46
N ASP A 138 1.31 42.24 34.36
CA ASP A 138 1.54 43.70 34.38
C ASP A 138 0.42 44.47 35.12
N PHE A 139 -0.83 44.03 34.99
CA PHE A 139 -1.95 44.64 35.71
C PHE A 139 -1.93 44.33 37.22
N GLU A 140 -1.62 43.08 37.59
CA GLU A 140 -1.41 42.65 38.97
C GLU A 140 -0.23 43.40 39.60
N GLN A 141 0.89 43.56 38.90
CA GLN A 141 2.03 44.34 39.39
C GLN A 141 1.65 45.81 39.64
N ARG A 142 0.86 46.43 38.75
CA ARG A 142 0.38 47.82 38.93
C ARG A 142 -0.60 47.94 40.10
N LEU A 143 -1.49 46.96 40.30
CA LEU A 143 -2.38 46.91 41.46
C LEU A 143 -1.58 46.78 42.76
N ASN A 144 -0.59 45.89 42.82
CA ASN A 144 0.26 45.73 44.00
C ASN A 144 1.00 47.03 44.34
N GLN A 145 1.62 47.70 43.36
CA GLN A 145 2.22 49.03 43.58
C GLN A 145 1.21 50.13 43.96
N ALA A 146 -0.08 49.99 43.62
CA ALA A 146 -1.11 50.92 44.06
C ALA A 146 -1.51 50.66 45.51
N ILE A 147 -1.60 49.38 45.92
CA ILE A 147 -1.83 48.96 47.30
C ILE A 147 -0.66 49.41 48.20
N GLU A 148 0.59 49.19 47.78
CA GLU A 148 1.79 49.67 48.49
C GLU A 148 1.78 51.19 48.73
N ARG A 149 1.38 51.97 47.72
CA ARG A 149 1.27 53.44 47.85
C ARG A 149 0.12 53.87 48.75
N ASN A 150 -1.02 53.18 48.72
CA ASN A 150 -2.13 53.47 49.64
C ASN A 150 -1.75 53.16 51.09
N ALA A 151 -1.14 52.00 51.36
CA ALA A 151 -0.69 51.64 52.71
C ALA A 151 0.37 52.64 53.25
N PHE A 152 1.25 53.17 52.39
CA PHE A 152 2.17 54.24 52.77
C PHE A 152 1.42 55.54 53.11
N LEU A 153 0.47 55.97 52.28
CA LEU A 153 -0.35 57.16 52.54
C LEU A 153 -1.24 57.02 53.79
N GLU A 154 -1.73 55.81 54.09
CA GLU A 154 -2.43 55.48 55.34
C GLU A 154 -1.50 55.71 56.53
N SER A 155 -0.25 55.23 56.49
CA SER A 155 0.72 55.50 57.57
C SER A 155 1.11 56.98 57.72
N GLU A 156 1.17 57.76 56.64
CA GLU A 156 1.38 59.22 56.72
C GLU A 156 0.16 59.95 57.36
N LEU A 157 -1.05 59.41 57.20
CA LEU A 157 -2.25 59.92 57.87
C LEU A 157 -2.28 59.53 59.36
N ASP A 158 -1.88 58.30 59.71
CA ASP A 158 -1.76 57.84 61.10
C ASP A 158 -0.70 58.66 61.87
N GLU A 159 0.49 58.90 61.29
CA GLU A 159 1.52 59.75 61.91
C GLU A 159 1.00 61.18 62.15
N LYS A 160 0.24 61.72 61.19
CA LYS A 160 -0.38 63.04 61.29
C LYS A 160 -1.47 63.10 62.37
N GLU A 161 -2.26 62.05 62.55
CA GLU A 161 -3.23 61.96 63.65
C GLU A 161 -2.54 61.88 65.02
N ASN A 162 -1.50 61.04 65.16
CA ASN A 162 -0.66 60.96 66.36
C ASN A 162 0.00 62.31 66.72
N LEU A 163 0.44 63.08 65.72
CA LEU A 163 0.96 64.44 65.92
C LEU A 163 -0.14 65.43 66.33
N LEU A 164 -1.36 65.34 65.77
CA LEU A 164 -2.49 66.17 66.16
C LEU A 164 -2.93 65.89 67.61
N GLU A 165 -2.97 64.61 68.02
CA GLU A 165 -3.16 64.22 69.41
C GLU A 165 -2.08 64.79 70.33
N SER A 166 -0.80 64.63 69.97
CA SER A 166 0.33 65.11 70.77
C SER A 166 0.30 66.63 70.93
N VAL A 167 0.00 67.36 69.86
CA VAL A 167 -0.21 68.81 69.88
C VAL A 167 -1.43 69.21 70.71
N GLN A 168 -2.48 68.38 70.75
CA GLN A 168 -3.65 68.63 71.59
C GLN A 168 -3.32 68.44 73.08
N ARG A 169 -2.69 67.32 73.46
CA ARG A 169 -2.22 67.07 74.83
C ARG A 169 -1.32 68.20 75.34
N LEU A 170 -0.35 68.65 74.53
CA LEU A 170 0.50 69.81 74.86
C LEU A 170 -0.27 71.14 74.99
N LYS A 171 -1.39 71.34 74.28
CA LYS A 171 -2.28 72.51 74.46
C LYS A 171 -3.15 72.42 75.72
N ASP A 172 -3.42 71.21 76.20
CA ASP A 172 -4.13 70.95 77.46
C ASP A 172 -3.15 71.16 78.63
N GLU A 173 -1.96 70.54 78.62
CA GLU A 173 -0.87 70.77 79.58
C GLU A 173 -0.47 72.26 79.67
N ALA A 174 -0.29 72.94 78.54
CA ALA A 174 0.04 74.38 78.52
C ALA A 174 -1.13 75.27 78.97
N ARG A 175 -2.37 74.76 79.06
CA ARG A 175 -3.51 75.45 79.68
C ARG A 175 -3.52 75.23 81.19
N ASP A 176 -3.19 74.04 81.64
CA ASP A 176 -3.17 73.68 83.06
C ASP A 176 -1.98 74.33 83.78
N LEU A 177 -0.78 74.30 83.21
CA LEU A 177 0.38 75.07 83.71
C LEU A 177 0.12 76.59 83.77
N ARG A 178 -0.70 77.14 82.87
CA ARG A 178 -1.14 78.55 82.94
C ARG A 178 -2.12 78.81 84.08
N GLN A 179 -2.98 77.84 84.41
CA GLN A 179 -3.86 77.90 85.58
C GLN A 179 -3.06 77.79 86.87
N GLU A 180 -2.11 76.86 86.95
CA GLU A 180 -1.20 76.72 88.10
C GLU A 180 -0.37 77.99 88.35
N LEU A 181 0.24 78.57 87.31
CA LEU A 181 0.96 79.85 87.43
C LEU A 181 0.04 81.00 87.88
N ALA A 182 -1.22 81.04 87.42
CA ALA A 182 -2.19 82.04 87.88
C ALA A 182 -2.64 81.82 89.34
N VAL A 183 -2.59 80.58 89.85
CA VAL A 183 -2.82 80.25 91.26
C VAL A 183 -1.58 80.60 92.11
N GLN A 184 -0.37 80.27 91.66
CA GLN A 184 0.88 80.64 92.35
C GLN A 184 1.04 82.16 92.46
N GLN A 185 0.74 82.91 91.39
CA GLN A 185 0.72 84.39 91.42
C GLN A 185 -0.35 84.97 92.35
N LYS A 186 -1.36 84.19 92.77
CA LYS A 186 -2.32 84.55 93.82
C LYS A 186 -1.88 84.16 95.24
N GLN A 187 -0.90 83.27 95.38
CA GLN A 187 -0.39 82.83 96.68
C GLN A 187 0.89 83.55 97.13
N GLU A 188 1.75 83.98 96.19
CA GLU A 188 3.04 84.60 96.54
C GLU A 188 3.11 86.12 96.40
N LYS A 189 3.34 86.80 97.53
CA LYS A 189 4.41 87.81 97.75
C LYS A 189 4.37 88.34 99.20
N PRO A 190 5.50 88.85 99.77
CA PRO A 190 6.91 88.57 99.44
C PRO A 190 7.82 88.35 100.67
N LYS A 191 8.90 87.56 100.53
CA LYS A 191 10.20 87.76 101.22
C LYS A 191 11.37 87.40 100.29
N THR A 192 12.57 87.88 100.63
CA THR A 192 13.77 88.02 99.76
C THR A 192 15.04 87.58 100.54
N PRO A 193 16.29 87.68 100.01
CA PRO A 193 16.89 87.20 98.74
C PRO A 193 18.23 86.43 98.98
N MET A 194 19.17 86.40 97.99
CA MET A 194 20.59 85.92 98.03
C MET A 194 20.80 84.38 97.91
N ARG A 195 21.94 83.82 97.45
CA ARG A 195 23.10 84.19 96.57
C ARG A 195 23.70 82.84 96.05
N ALA A 196 24.17 82.68 94.79
CA ALA A 196 25.58 82.81 94.32
C ALA A 196 26.64 82.06 95.18
N THR A 197 27.65 81.31 94.68
CA THR A 197 28.35 81.33 93.35
C THR A 197 29.27 80.08 93.12
N LEU A 198 29.82 79.93 91.89
CA LEU A 198 30.95 79.07 91.43
C LEU A 198 30.64 77.56 91.14
N GLU A 199 30.89 76.99 89.94
CA GLU A 199 32.13 76.76 89.13
C GLU A 199 32.95 75.54 89.60
N ALA A 200 33.48 74.64 88.75
CA ALA A 200 33.36 74.40 87.28
C ALA A 200 33.72 72.89 87.01
N GLU A 201 34.17 72.33 85.86
CA GLU A 201 34.61 72.79 84.52
C GLU A 201 34.74 71.57 83.54
N ARG A 202 34.87 71.80 82.21
CA ARG A 202 35.55 70.99 81.12
C ARG A 202 35.28 69.45 80.96
N THR A 203 35.31 68.81 79.78
CA THR A 203 35.85 69.11 78.42
C THR A 203 34.99 68.57 77.25
N ASP A 204 34.97 69.30 76.12
CA ASP A 204 35.06 68.90 74.69
C ASP A 204 34.12 67.84 74.02
N THR A 205 33.52 68.04 72.82
CA THR A 205 34.00 68.40 71.43
C THR A 205 34.46 67.15 70.65
N ALA A 206 34.10 66.84 69.38
CA ALA A 206 33.41 67.56 68.27
C ALA A 206 32.41 66.61 67.53
N VAL A 207 31.33 67.08 66.88
CA VAL A 207 31.22 67.60 65.50
C VAL A 207 31.88 66.73 64.39
N GLN A 208 31.05 66.08 63.56
CA GLN A 208 31.12 66.23 62.10
C GLN A 208 29.84 65.76 61.38
N ALA A 209 29.53 66.40 60.25
CA ALA A 209 28.46 66.01 59.32
C ALA A 209 28.84 66.35 57.88
N SER A 210 28.69 65.40 56.96
CA SER A 210 28.73 65.52 55.49
C SER A 210 28.22 64.19 54.92
N LEU A 211 27.15 64.13 54.12
CA LEU A 211 26.95 64.58 52.73
C LEU A 211 27.60 63.68 51.65
N SER A 212 26.73 63.25 50.72
CA SER A 212 26.99 62.98 49.29
C SER A 212 27.60 61.64 48.82
N VAL A 213 26.78 60.90 48.07
CA VAL A 213 27.14 60.13 46.83
C VAL A 213 27.71 61.10 45.75
N PRO A 214 28.36 60.65 44.63
CA PRO A 214 28.44 59.28 44.06
C PRO A 214 29.85 58.83 43.56
N SER A 215 29.98 57.59 43.06
CA SER A 215 30.44 57.29 41.66
C SER A 215 30.73 55.81 41.35
N THR A 216 30.42 55.40 40.11
CA THR A 216 30.88 54.20 39.38
C THR A 216 32.39 54.33 39.00
N PRO A 217 33.14 53.26 38.59
CA PRO A 217 32.76 52.13 37.72
C PRO A 217 33.31 50.74 38.20
N SER A 218 33.33 49.61 37.47
CA SER A 218 33.04 49.33 36.05
C SER A 218 32.59 47.87 35.81
N LEU A 219 31.91 47.63 34.67
CA LEU A 219 31.73 46.37 33.93
C LEU A 219 31.92 45.00 34.64
N ARG A 220 30.82 44.23 34.67
CA ARG A 220 30.71 43.00 33.85
C ARG A 220 29.24 42.75 33.47
N ARG A 221 29.01 42.34 32.22
CA ARG A 221 27.68 42.12 31.62
C ARG A 221 27.33 40.63 31.59
N THR A 222 26.06 40.32 31.89
CA THR A 222 25.19 39.28 31.25
C THR A 222 25.62 37.80 31.20
N PRO A 223 24.67 36.85 31.08
CA PRO A 223 23.27 36.88 31.52
C PRO A 223 22.85 35.63 32.33
N ILE A 224 21.64 35.65 32.87
CA ILE A 224 20.91 34.43 33.24
C ILE A 224 20.57 33.65 31.96
N SER A 225 20.72 32.32 31.97
CA SER A 225 20.24 31.44 30.90
C SER A 225 19.62 30.18 31.50
N ILE A 226 18.32 30.01 31.26
CA ILE A 226 17.57 28.79 31.55
C ILE A 226 17.64 27.91 30.28
N PRO A 227 18.01 26.62 30.40
CA PRO A 227 17.70 25.64 29.37
C PRO A 227 16.50 24.77 29.77
N THR A 228 15.39 24.90 29.04
CA THR A 228 14.30 23.91 29.01
C THR A 228 14.80 22.55 28.50
N PRO A 229 14.14 21.42 28.84
CA PRO A 229 14.49 20.11 28.29
C PRO A 229 14.31 20.09 26.77
N ALA A 230 15.26 19.49 26.07
CA ALA A 230 15.37 19.60 24.61
C ALA A 230 14.37 18.71 23.84
N THR A 231 13.89 19.23 22.71
CA THR A 231 13.07 18.51 21.73
C THR A 231 13.79 17.26 21.20
N PHE A 232 13.03 16.19 20.96
CA PHE A 232 13.51 14.98 20.28
C PHE A 232 14.21 15.33 18.94
N ARG A 233 15.44 14.84 18.75
CA ARG A 233 16.04 14.73 17.42
C ARG A 233 15.98 13.28 16.94
N ARG A 234 15.40 13.11 15.76
CA ARG A 234 15.45 11.90 14.93
C ARG A 234 16.91 11.60 14.57
N GLY A 235 17.41 10.44 15.00
CA GLY A 235 18.72 9.90 14.63
C GLY A 235 18.59 8.40 14.37
N LEU A 236 19.12 7.93 13.24
CA LEU A 236 19.17 6.53 12.85
C LEU A 236 20.61 6.03 13.06
N GLU A 237 20.80 5.05 13.96
CA GLU A 237 21.88 4.07 13.83
C GLU A 237 21.58 2.82 14.67
N ASP A 238 22.19 1.69 14.32
CA ASP A 238 21.94 0.40 14.92
C ASP A 238 22.60 0.26 16.30
N SER A 239 21.84 -0.26 17.27
CA SER A 239 22.44 -0.86 18.47
C SER A 239 21.52 -1.92 19.08
N TYR A 240 22.03 -3.14 19.22
CA TYR A 240 21.32 -4.29 19.79
C TYR A 240 21.23 -4.20 21.33
N GLY A 241 20.58 -3.15 21.83
CA GLY A 241 20.31 -2.92 23.25
C GLY A 241 18.81 -2.99 23.54
N ALA A 242 18.35 -4.09 24.13
CA ALA A 242 16.93 -4.31 24.41
C ALA A 242 16.41 -3.40 25.54
N THR A 243 15.94 -2.20 25.18
CA THR A 243 15.17 -1.35 26.09
C THR A 243 13.88 -2.08 26.49
N PRO A 244 13.54 -2.16 27.79
CA PRO A 244 12.37 -2.89 28.23
C PRO A 244 11.09 -2.20 27.72
N LEU A 245 10.36 -2.87 26.83
CA LEU A 245 9.08 -2.38 26.30
C LEU A 245 8.17 -1.93 27.44
N THR A 246 7.65 -0.71 27.32
CA THR A 246 6.71 -0.12 28.30
C THR A 246 5.51 -1.05 28.49
N PRO A 247 4.87 -1.06 29.68
CA PRO A 247 3.75 -1.96 29.94
C PRO A 247 2.63 -1.84 28.89
N ALA A 248 2.32 -0.63 28.44
CA ALA A 248 1.35 -0.37 27.37
C ALA A 248 1.78 -0.97 26.01
N ALA A 249 3.04 -0.78 25.61
CA ALA A 249 3.56 -1.37 24.37
C ALA A 249 3.55 -2.91 24.41
N ARG A 250 3.88 -3.50 25.57
CA ARG A 250 3.83 -4.95 25.78
C ARG A 250 2.41 -5.50 25.69
N ILE A 251 1.44 -4.85 26.34
CA ILE A 251 0.02 -5.25 26.28
C ILE A 251 -0.53 -5.12 24.86
N SER A 252 -0.21 -4.01 24.17
CA SER A 252 -0.59 -3.81 22.77
C SER A 252 -0.03 -4.91 21.84
N ALA A 253 1.26 -5.23 21.97
CA ALA A 253 1.90 -6.30 21.21
C ALA A 253 1.26 -7.68 21.48
N LEU A 254 0.96 -8.00 22.75
CA LEU A 254 0.29 -9.25 23.12
C LEU A 254 -1.13 -9.34 22.55
N ASN A 255 -1.89 -8.25 22.53
CA ASN A 255 -3.22 -8.20 21.91
C ASN A 255 -3.13 -8.41 20.39
N ILE A 256 -2.20 -7.75 19.71
CA ILE A 256 -1.97 -7.91 18.26
C ILE A 256 -1.57 -9.36 17.93
N VAL A 257 -0.68 -9.98 18.70
CA VAL A 257 -0.30 -11.39 18.53
C VAL A 257 -1.48 -12.33 18.81
N GLY A 258 -2.28 -12.07 19.85
CA GLY A 258 -3.48 -12.85 20.16
C GLY A 258 -4.54 -12.78 19.06
N ASP A 259 -4.73 -11.61 18.45
CA ASP A 259 -5.65 -11.41 17.33
C ASP A 259 -5.13 -12.04 16.03
N LEU A 260 -3.82 -12.01 15.78
CA LEU A 260 -3.19 -12.74 14.68
C LEU A 260 -3.37 -14.25 14.83
N LEU A 261 -3.10 -14.82 16.01
CA LEU A 261 -3.29 -16.25 16.29
C LEU A 261 -4.77 -16.67 16.12
N ARG A 262 -5.72 -15.83 16.57
CA ARG A 262 -7.16 -16.08 16.39
C ARG A 262 -7.57 -16.03 14.92
N LYS A 263 -6.99 -15.13 14.12
CA LYS A 263 -7.19 -15.07 12.65
C LYS A 263 -6.56 -16.26 11.93
N VAL A 264 -5.37 -16.71 12.34
CA VAL A 264 -4.71 -17.91 11.79
C VAL A 264 -5.56 -19.16 12.06
N GLY A 265 -5.99 -19.40 13.31
CA GLY A 265 -6.85 -20.55 13.61
C GLY A 265 -8.20 -20.53 12.87
N ALA A 266 -8.77 -19.34 12.62
CA ALA A 266 -9.97 -19.19 11.79
C ALA A 266 -9.71 -19.47 10.30
N LEU A 267 -8.53 -19.14 9.79
CA LEU A 267 -8.10 -19.48 8.42
C LEU A 267 -7.80 -20.98 8.29
N GLU A 268 -7.12 -21.59 9.26
CA GLU A 268 -6.86 -23.04 9.30
C GLU A 268 -8.17 -23.84 9.36
N SER A 269 -9.14 -23.41 10.18
CA SER A 269 -10.48 -24.01 10.24
C SER A 269 -11.21 -23.92 8.89
N LYS A 270 -11.16 -22.77 8.21
CA LYS A 270 -11.72 -22.62 6.86
C LYS A 270 -10.98 -23.48 5.84
N LEU A 271 -9.65 -23.56 5.89
CA LEU A 271 -8.84 -24.33 4.94
C LEU A 271 -9.06 -25.84 5.12
N ALA A 272 -9.22 -26.31 6.36
CA ALA A 272 -9.65 -27.68 6.66
C ALA A 272 -11.08 -27.96 6.14
N SER A 273 -12.02 -27.01 6.31
CA SER A 273 -13.37 -27.12 5.74
C SER A 273 -13.36 -27.20 4.21
N CYS A 274 -12.60 -26.32 3.54
CA CYS A 274 -12.41 -26.38 2.08
C CYS A 274 -11.76 -27.70 1.64
N ARG A 275 -10.78 -28.23 2.39
CA ARG A 275 -10.17 -29.52 2.10
C ARG A 275 -11.19 -30.66 2.17
N ASN A 276 -12.00 -30.71 3.22
CA ASN A 276 -13.06 -31.72 3.37
C ASN A 276 -14.09 -31.62 2.23
N PHE A 277 -14.54 -30.40 1.90
CA PHE A 277 -15.47 -30.14 0.80
C PHE A 277 -14.94 -30.62 -0.57
N VAL A 278 -13.64 -30.48 -0.82
CA VAL A 278 -12.98 -30.99 -2.04
C VAL A 278 -12.90 -32.52 -2.06
N TYR A 279 -12.81 -33.19 -0.91
CA TYR A 279 -12.93 -34.65 -0.84
C TYR A 279 -14.38 -35.12 -1.04
N ASP A 280 -15.36 -34.51 -0.36
CA ASP A 280 -16.77 -34.87 -0.49
C ASP A 280 -17.34 -34.66 -1.92
N GLN A 281 -16.81 -33.69 -2.67
CA GLN A 281 -17.18 -33.48 -4.08
C GLN A 281 -16.54 -34.47 -5.08
N SER A 282 -15.89 -35.55 -4.62
CA SER A 282 -15.20 -36.52 -5.50
C SER A 282 -15.82 -37.93 -5.57
N PRO A 283 -17.11 -38.09 -5.95
CA PRO A 283 -17.80 -39.40 -5.99
C PRO A 283 -17.41 -40.28 -7.20
N ASN A 284 -16.11 -40.37 -7.55
CA ASN A 284 -15.52 -41.49 -8.31
C ASN A 284 -13.99 -41.38 -8.44
N ARG A 285 -13.24 -41.89 -7.46
CA ARG A 285 -12.02 -42.67 -7.74
C ARG A 285 -11.88 -43.84 -6.77
N THR A 286 -11.89 -45.05 -7.33
CA THR A 286 -11.69 -46.31 -6.61
C THR A 286 -10.33 -46.35 -5.92
N SER A 287 -10.25 -47.11 -4.83
CA SER A 287 -9.07 -47.23 -3.97
C SER A 287 -7.76 -47.52 -4.70
N VAL A 288 -6.75 -46.68 -4.46
CA VAL A 288 -5.36 -47.14 -4.30
C VAL A 288 -4.89 -46.69 -2.93
N SER A 289 -4.97 -47.61 -1.96
CA SER A 289 -4.23 -47.47 -0.71
C SER A 289 -2.80 -47.96 -0.97
N MET A 290 -1.82 -47.08 -0.83
CA MET A 290 -0.46 -47.48 -0.49
C MET A 290 0.09 -46.55 0.59
N TYR A 291 0.72 -47.18 1.58
CA TYR A 291 1.45 -46.54 2.67
C TYR A 291 2.87 -46.16 2.19
N MET A 292 3.71 -45.69 3.12
CA MET A 292 5.11 -45.26 2.96
C MET A 292 5.28 -43.83 2.38
N ASN A 293 6.14 -42.96 2.93
CA ASN A 293 6.82 -43.07 4.23
C ASN A 293 7.20 -41.69 4.82
N ARG A 294 7.23 -41.65 6.16
CA ARG A 294 7.81 -40.63 7.05
C ARG A 294 8.27 -41.42 8.29
N ASP A 295 9.46 -41.31 8.86
CA ASP A 295 10.51 -40.27 8.86
C ASP A 295 11.90 -40.93 9.09
N VAL A 296 12.98 -40.11 9.16
CA VAL A 296 14.27 -40.37 9.86
C VAL A 296 15.21 -41.49 9.33
N LEU A 297 16.40 -41.08 8.87
CA LEU A 297 17.67 -41.31 9.60
C LEU A 297 18.74 -40.27 9.21
N GLU A 298 19.60 -39.90 10.15
CA GLU A 298 20.69 -38.92 9.98
C GLU A 298 22.02 -39.53 9.47
N THR A 299 23.00 -38.65 9.24
CA THR A 299 24.45 -38.89 9.31
C THR A 299 25.18 -39.42 8.06
N ARG A 300 25.82 -38.50 7.31
CA ARG A 300 27.28 -38.23 7.49
C ARG A 300 27.71 -36.92 6.81
N LEU A 301 28.82 -36.37 7.31
CA LEU A 301 29.43 -35.08 6.92
C LEU A 301 30.65 -35.29 6.00
N SER A 302 31.03 -34.20 5.31
CA SER A 302 32.37 -33.79 4.83
C SER A 302 32.50 -33.49 3.31
N PRO A 303 33.41 -32.58 2.89
CA PRO A 303 33.11 -31.65 1.78
C PRO A 303 34.22 -31.46 0.70
N HIS A 304 33.94 -30.51 -0.21
CA HIS A 304 34.83 -29.77 -1.15
C HIS A 304 34.91 -30.18 -2.65
N PRO A 305 35.22 -29.23 -3.57
CA PRO A 305 34.91 -29.31 -5.01
C PRO A 305 36.16 -29.45 -5.91
N PRO A 306 35.98 -29.51 -7.25
CA PRO A 306 36.07 -28.29 -8.11
C PRO A 306 34.91 -28.23 -9.15
N LEU A 307 34.53 -27.12 -9.81
CA LEU A 307 35.24 -25.97 -10.42
C LEU A 307 35.93 -26.31 -11.76
N CYS A 308 35.23 -26.11 -12.89
CA CYS A 308 35.81 -25.64 -14.17
C CYS A 308 34.72 -25.21 -15.17
N ASP A 309 35.14 -24.64 -16.30
CA ASP A 309 34.39 -23.63 -17.08
C ASP A 309 33.91 -24.10 -18.49
N THR A 310 33.30 -23.17 -19.25
CA THR A 310 32.88 -23.21 -20.66
C THR A 310 31.52 -23.88 -20.99
N GLY A 311 30.67 -23.32 -21.86
CA GLY A 311 30.74 -21.98 -22.46
C GLY A 311 29.64 -21.61 -23.47
N LEU A 312 29.50 -20.29 -23.69
CA LEU A 312 28.94 -19.59 -24.88
C LEU A 312 27.56 -19.98 -25.46
N ALA A 313 26.54 -19.24 -25.00
CA ALA A 313 25.64 -18.39 -25.80
C ALA A 313 24.98 -18.91 -27.11
N LYS A 314 23.64 -18.75 -27.16
CA LYS A 314 22.94 -18.05 -28.27
C LYS A 314 21.56 -17.54 -27.85
N ARG A 315 21.38 -16.21 -27.94
CA ARG A 315 20.09 -15.51 -27.92
C ARG A 315 19.62 -15.39 -29.37
N LEU A 316 18.36 -15.69 -29.66
CA LEU A 316 17.77 -15.53 -30.99
C LEU A 316 16.46 -14.73 -30.87
N GLU A 317 16.36 -13.64 -31.61
CA GLU A 317 15.19 -12.75 -31.63
C GLU A 317 14.10 -13.27 -32.58
N PHE A 318 12.84 -12.92 -32.32
CA PHE A 318 11.73 -13.24 -33.22
C PHE A 318 11.72 -12.31 -34.44
N GLY A 319 11.71 -12.89 -35.65
CA GLY A 319 11.63 -12.14 -36.90
C GLY A 319 10.18 -11.90 -37.37
N THR A 320 9.82 -10.65 -37.62
CA THR A 320 8.51 -10.24 -38.18
C THR A 320 8.54 -10.16 -39.71
N ARG A 321 7.45 -10.55 -40.40
CA ARG A 321 7.33 -10.50 -41.87
C ARG A 321 5.84 -10.59 -42.30
N PRO A 322 5.41 -10.11 -43.49
CA PRO A 322 5.83 -8.95 -44.31
C PRO A 322 4.72 -7.87 -44.41
N SER A 323 4.99 -6.79 -45.16
CA SER A 323 3.92 -6.05 -45.87
C SER A 323 4.36 -5.54 -47.26
N ASN A 324 3.43 -5.62 -48.20
CA ASN A 324 3.19 -4.85 -49.43
C ASN A 324 4.26 -4.64 -50.54
N ILE A 325 3.97 -5.27 -51.71
CA ILE A 325 3.73 -4.65 -53.04
C ILE A 325 4.76 -3.64 -53.63
N PRO A 326 5.30 -3.93 -54.84
CA PRO A 326 5.72 -2.92 -55.82
C PRO A 326 4.72 -2.76 -57.00
N GLY A 327 4.66 -1.54 -57.56
CA GLY A 327 3.86 -1.17 -58.75
C GLY A 327 4.66 -1.10 -60.07
N PRO A 328 4.01 -0.77 -61.21
CA PRO A 328 4.45 -1.20 -62.54
C PRO A 328 5.13 -0.14 -63.43
N MET A 329 5.84 -0.56 -64.49
CA MET A 329 6.20 0.29 -65.64
C MET A 329 6.34 -0.46 -66.99
N SER A 330 5.75 0.14 -68.04
CA SER A 330 6.05 0.08 -69.49
C SER A 330 6.31 -1.25 -70.25
N HIS A 331 5.47 -1.49 -71.26
CA HIS A 331 5.86 -2.10 -72.55
C HIS A 331 6.00 -1.02 -73.64
N PRO A 332 6.85 -1.20 -74.68
CA PRO A 332 6.74 -0.51 -75.96
C PRO A 332 5.82 -1.27 -76.94
N SER A 333 5.46 -0.63 -78.06
CA SER A 333 4.39 -1.05 -78.96
C SER A 333 4.83 -1.85 -80.19
N GLN A 334 3.90 -2.64 -80.75
CA GLN A 334 3.74 -2.77 -82.21
C GLN A 334 2.28 -3.05 -82.60
N SER A 335 1.94 -2.87 -83.88
CA SER A 335 0.57 -2.76 -84.38
C SER A 335 0.22 -3.88 -85.37
N VAL A 336 -1.01 -4.41 -85.28
CA VAL A 336 -1.81 -4.85 -86.44
C VAL A 336 -3.28 -4.55 -86.15
N VAL A 337 -3.99 -4.00 -87.13
CA VAL A 337 -5.46 -3.82 -87.12
C VAL A 337 -6.12 -4.95 -87.90
N LYS A 338 -7.19 -5.55 -87.34
CA LYS A 338 -8.28 -6.14 -88.14
C LYS A 338 -9.56 -6.32 -87.32
N MET A 339 -10.66 -5.76 -87.83
CA MET A 339 -12.01 -6.24 -87.51
C MET A 339 -12.30 -7.47 -88.36
N LEU A 340 -13.15 -8.38 -87.88
CA LEU A 340 -14.37 -8.79 -88.59
C LEU A 340 -15.31 -9.58 -87.66
N LEU A 341 -16.62 -9.30 -87.79
CA LEU A 341 -17.80 -9.98 -87.23
C LEU A 341 -17.64 -10.56 -85.80
#